data_AF-A0A843LA22-F1
#
_entry.id   AF-A0A843LA22-F1
#
_cell.length_a   1.000
_cell.length_b   1.000
_cell.length_c   1.000
_cell.angle_alpha   90.00
_cell.angle_beta   90.00
_cell.angle_gamma   90.00
#
_symmetry.space_group_name_H-M   'P 1'
#
loop_
_entity.id
_entity.type
_entity.pdbx_description
1 polymer ?
#
loop_
_entity_poly.entity_id
_entity_poly.type
_entity_poly.pdbx_seq_one_letter_code
_entity_poly.pdbx_strand_id
1 'polypeptide(L)' 'MGTRTISISDDAYERLSRLKGPSNMSFSEVILKYTPQKKKLSEILKEFGPNPALASSIEEASREMRKASMREVDFDADA' A
#
# COMPACT_ATOMS: atom_id res chain seq x y z
N MET A 1 -11.40 -23.72 10.95
CA MET A 1 -11.25 -22.32 10.44
C MET A 1 -10.70 -21.49 11.57
N GLY A 2 -9.73 -20.61 11.31
CA GLY A 2 -9.19 -19.71 12.35
C GLY A 2 -10.14 -18.54 12.59
N THR A 3 -10.36 -18.19 13.86
CA THR A 3 -11.10 -16.98 14.24
C THR A 3 -10.22 -15.75 14.00
N ARG A 4 -10.78 -14.70 13.41
CA ARG A 4 -10.12 -13.40 13.24
C ARG A 4 -11.01 -12.32 13.81
N THR A 5 -10.45 -11.49 14.68
CA THR A 5 -11.13 -10.31 15.20
C THR A 5 -10.76 -9.12 14.32
N ILE A 6 -11.76 -8.36 13.90
CA ILE A 6 -11.58 -7.12 13.16
C ILE A 6 -12.31 -6.00 13.89
N SER A 7 -11.72 -4.80 13.86
CA SER A 7 -12.39 -3.58 14.29
C SER A 7 -12.90 -2.86 13.05
N ILE A 8 -14.16 -2.44 13.08
CA ILE A 8 -14.81 -1.68 12.01
C ILE A 8 -15.46 -0.44 12.60
N SER A 9 -15.68 0.58 11.77
CA SER A 9 -16.46 1.74 12.17
C SER A 9 -17.94 1.40 12.28
N ASP A 10 -18.67 2.20 13.06
CA ASP A 10 -20.12 2.06 13.22
C ASP A 10 -20.85 2.19 11.88
N ASP A 11 -20.43 3.14 11.04
CA ASP A 11 -20.95 3.31 9.67
C ASP A 11 -20.76 2.05 8.81
N ALA A 12 -19.63 1.37 8.95
CA ALA A 12 -19.36 0.15 8.20
C ALA A 12 -20.22 -1.01 8.72
N TYR A 13 -20.42 -1.10 10.04
CA TYR A 13 -21.31 -2.08 10.65
C TYR A 13 -22.75 -1.92 10.17
N GLU A 14 -23.29 -0.69 10.16
CA GLU A 14 -24.64 -0.39 9.70
C GLU A 14 -24.85 -0.78 8.23
N ARG A 15 -23.87 -0.50 7.36
CA ARG A 15 -23.92 -0.92 5.95
C ARG A 15 -23.94 -2.44 5.82
N LEU A 16 -23.11 -3.15 6.58
CA LEU A 16 -23.10 -4.62 6.59
C LEU A 16 -24.40 -5.21 7.12
N SER A 17 -24.98 -4.61 8.16
CA SER A 17 -26.28 -5.00 8.74
C SER A 17 -27.41 -4.88 7.72
N ARG A 18 -27.47 -3.76 6.98
CA ARG A 18 -28.44 -3.56 5.89
C ARG A 18 -28.27 -4.56 4.76
N LEU A 19 -27.03 -4.87 4.39
CA LEU A 19 -26.71 -5.86 3.35
C LEU A 19 -27.05 -7.29 3.76
N LYS A 20 -26.92 -7.62 5.04
CA LYS A 20 -27.37 -8.90 5.60
C LYS A 20 -28.88 -9.04 5.46
N GLY A 21 -29.65 -7.98 5.76
CA GLY A 21 -31.12 -7.99 5.61
C GLY A 21 -31.80 -9.18 6.32
N PRO A 22 -32.98 -9.63 5.88
CA PRO A 22 -33.67 -10.81 6.43
C PRO A 22 -33.03 -12.14 5.97
N SER A 23 -31.86 -12.10 5.32
CA SER A 23 -31.22 -13.32 4.85
C SER A 23 -30.63 -14.11 6.03
N ASN A 24 -30.72 -15.44 5.94
CA ASN A 24 -30.09 -16.38 6.86
C ASN A 24 -28.54 -16.39 6.77
N MET A 25 -27.92 -15.45 6.06
CA MET A 25 -26.47 -15.35 5.95
C MET A 25 -25.87 -14.80 7.24
N SER A 26 -24.71 -15.34 7.61
CA SER A 26 -23.86 -14.83 8.68
C SER A 26 -23.11 -13.55 8.24
N PHE A 27 -22.72 -12.71 9.21
CA PHE A 27 -21.90 -11.53 8.91
C PHE A 27 -20.58 -11.88 8.21
N SER A 28 -19.98 -13.02 8.55
CA SER A 28 -18.75 -13.50 7.90
C SER A 28 -18.97 -13.79 6.42
N GLU A 29 -20.09 -14.42 6.05
CA GLU A 29 -20.44 -14.68 4.65
C GLU A 29 -20.70 -13.38 3.88
N VAL A 30 -21.39 -12.42 4.50
CA VAL A 30 -21.63 -11.09 3.90
C VAL A 30 -20.29 -10.39 3.64
N ILE A 31 -19.38 -10.38 4.61
CA ILE A 31 -18.04 -9.78 4.46
C ILE A 31 -17.29 -10.46 3.32
N LEU A 32 -17.25 -11.78 3.27
CA LEU A 32 -16.52 -12.51 2.22
C LEU A 32 -17.14 -12.33 0.83
N LYS A 33 -18.46 -12.18 0.75
CA LYS A 33 -19.18 -12.00 -0.52
C LYS A 33 -18.96 -10.61 -1.12
N TYR A 34 -18.99 -9.57 -0.29
CA TYR A 34 -18.93 -8.17 -0.74
C TYR A 34 -17.54 -7.55 -0.66
N THR A 35 -16.61 -8.13 0.09
CA THR A 35 -15.23 -7.67 0.11
C THR A 35 -14.52 -8.20 -1.13
N PRO A 36 -14.05 -7.34 -2.06
CA PRO A 36 -13.32 -7.82 -3.22
C PRO A 36 -12.07 -8.56 -2.75
N GLN A 37 -11.75 -9.68 -3.41
CA GLN A 37 -10.48 -10.35 -3.16
C GLN A 37 -9.36 -9.36 -3.45
N LYS A 38 -8.51 -9.12 -2.45
CA LYS A 38 -7.34 -8.26 -2.63
C LYS A 38 -6.48 -8.89 -3.71
N LYS A 39 -6.38 -8.24 -4.87
CA LYS A 39 -5.36 -8.56 -5.87
C LYS A 39 -4.00 -8.53 -5.18
N LYS A 40 -3.09 -9.43 -5.56
CA LYS A 40 -1.73 -9.37 -5.02
C LYS A 40 -1.12 -8.03 -5.44
N LEU A 41 -0.33 -7.41 -4.56
CA LEU A 41 0.38 -6.17 -4.90
C LEU A 41 1.21 -6.34 -6.19
N SER A 42 1.77 -7.53 -6.40
CA SER A 42 2.48 -7.88 -7.63
C SER A 42 1.61 -7.88 -8.89
N GLU A 43 0.32 -8.23 -8.79
CA GLU A 43 -0.62 -8.16 -9.92
C GLU A 43 -1.01 -6.72 -10.21
N ILE A 44 -1.27 -5.94 -9.17
CA ILE A 44 -1.56 -4.50 -9.29
C ILE A 44 -0.37 -3.79 -9.95
N LEU A 45 0.87 -4.06 -9.49
CA LEU A 45 2.07 -3.44 -10.06
C LEU A 45 2.33 -3.82 -11.52
N LYS A 46 1.89 -4.99 -11.97
CA LYS A 46 1.97 -5.37 -13.40
C LYS A 46 1.04 -4.52 -14.26
N GLU A 47 -0.11 -4.09 -13.75
CA GLU A 47 -1.07 -3.26 -14.48
C GLU A 47 -0.54 -1.85 -14.77
N PHE A 48 0.31 -1.31 -13.89
CA PHE A 48 0.93 0.01 -14.09
C PHE A 48 2.00 0.04 -15.18
N GLY A 49 2.54 -1.13 -15.56
CA GLY A 49 3.60 -1.24 -16.55
C GLY A 49 4.90 -0.54 -16.14
N PRO A 50 5.98 -0.67 -16.94
CA PRO A 50 7.18 0.11 -16.73
C PRO A 50 6.90 1.60 -17.00
N ASN A 51 7.21 2.46 -16.03
CA ASN A 51 7.13 3.91 -16.18
C ASN A 51 8.54 4.50 -16.34
N PRO A 52 9.01 4.74 -17.58
CA PRO A 52 10.37 5.21 -17.84
C PRO A 52 10.61 6.61 -17.28
N ALA A 53 9.60 7.48 -17.27
CA ALA A 53 9.72 8.84 -16.73
C ALA A 53 9.93 8.84 -15.21
N LEU A 54 9.24 7.94 -14.49
CA LEU A 54 9.45 7.76 -13.05
C LEU A 54 10.84 7.15 -12.77
N ALA A 55 11.28 6.19 -13.59
CA ALA A 55 12.60 5.59 -13.45
C ALA A 55 13.70 6.65 -13.65
N SER A 56 13.59 7.50 -14.67
CA SER A 56 14.55 8.58 -14.90
C SER A 56 14.56 9.61 -13.77
N SER A 57 13.38 9.98 -13.24
CA SER A 57 13.31 10.95 -12.13
C SER A 57 13.93 10.40 -10.85
N ILE A 58 13.75 9.11 -10.57
CA ILE A 58 14.40 8.43 -9.43
C ILE A 58 15.92 8.40 -9.63
N GLU A 59 16.40 8.10 -10.84
CA GLU A 59 17.83 8.03 -11.12
C GLU A 59 18.51 9.41 -11.02
N GLU A 60 17.84 10.45 -11.50
CA GLU A 60 18.28 11.84 -11.40
C GLU A 60 18.33 12.30 -9.94
N ALA A 61 17.25 12.11 -9.17
CA ALA A 61 17.22 12.43 -7.75
C ALA A 61 18.32 11.67 -6.98
N SER A 62 18.54 10.39 -7.29
CA SER A 62 19.59 9.58 -6.67
C SER A 62 21.01 10.04 -7.03
N ARG A 63 21.21 10.62 -8.22
CA ARG A 63 22.48 11.24 -8.61
C ARG A 63 22.72 12.54 -7.85
N GLU A 64 21.70 13.40 -7.76
CA GLU A 64 21.81 14.67 -7.05
C GLU A 64 22.03 14.48 -5.55
N MET A 65 21.38 13.50 -4.92
CA MET A 65 21.65 13.14 -3.52
C MET A 65 23.09 12.66 -3.28
N ARG A 66 23.66 11.87 -4.20
CA ARG A 66 25.06 11.43 -4.11
C ARG A 66 26.04 12.59 -4.27
N LYS A 67 25.79 13.48 -5.23
CA LYS A 67 26.59 14.71 -5.39
C LYS A 67 26.53 15.59 -4.15
N ALA A 68 25.32 15.79 -3.59
CA ALA A 68 25.13 16.61 -2.40
C ALA A 68 25.79 16.03 -1.13
N SER A 69 25.96 14.70 -1.07
CA SER A 69 26.67 14.03 0.02
C SER A 69 28.20 14.16 -0.07
N MET A 70 28.76 14.50 -1.23
CA MET A 70 30.19 14.77 -1.39
C MET A 70 30.45 16.24 -1.04
N ARG A 71 30.47 16.58 0.24
CA ARG A 71 31.22 17.77 0.68
C ARG A 71 32.71 17.45 0.55
N GLU A 72 33.48 18.36 -0.04
CA GLU A 72 34.93 18.33 0.04
C GLU A 72 35.31 18.33 1.52
N VAL A 73 35.99 17.28 1.95
CA VAL A 73 36.65 17.25 3.24
C VAL A 73 38.03 17.81 2.98
N ASP A 74 38.24 19.09 3.32
CA ASP A 74 39.58 19.68 3.32
C ASP A 74 40.42 18.93 4.35
N PHE A 75 41.36 18.12 3.87
CA PHE A 75 42.40 17.53 4.69
C PHE A 75 43.50 18.56 4.95
N ASP A 76 43.14 19.73 5.47
CA ASP A 76 44.12 20.61 6.10
C ASP A 76 44.32 20.12 7.54
N ALA A 77 45.15 19.09 7.68
CA ALA A 77 45.73 18.68 8.94
C ALA A 77 47.25 18.89 8.86
N ASP A 78 47.62 20.11 9.25
CA ASP A 78 48.86 20.61 9.86
C ASP A 78 50.23 19.98 9.53
N ALA A 79 51.16 20.92 9.38
CA ALA A 79 52.62 20.81 9.26
C ALA A 79 53.32 20.16 10.47
#